data_AF-A0A416VUD7-F1
#
_entry.id   AF-A0A416VUD7-F1
#
_cell.length_a   1.000
_cell.length_b   1.000
_cell.length_c   1.000
_cell.angle_alpha   90.00
_cell.angle_beta   90.00
_cell.angle_gamma   90.00
#
_symmetry.space_group_name_H-M   'P 1'
#
loop_
_entity.id
_entity.type
_entity.pdbx_description
1 polymer ?
#
loop_
_entity_poly.entity_id
_entity_poly.type
_entity_poly.pdbx_seq_one_letter_code
_entity_poly.pdbx_strand_id
1 'polypeptide(L)'
;KVPAHDYVKEIFAKYGGFIPSGLCIQYFNKYLKVIMKEIGLNDIITYSYTKGGKLITATREKWELISSHTARRSAATNMYLTGRMKTFEIMKLTGHRSEQNFFRYIRLTGDDTARNISGDMFFRK
;
A
#
# COMPACT_ATOMS: atom_id res chain seq x y z
N LYS A 1 -6.31 11.02 15.35
CA LYS A 1 -5.38 9.98 15.85
C LYS A 1 -5.56 8.73 14.99
N VAL A 2 -4.47 8.06 14.63
CA VAL A 2 -4.50 6.82 13.81
C VAL A 2 -4.38 5.63 14.78
N PRO A 3 -5.31 4.65 14.75
CA PRO A 3 -5.19 3.45 15.58
C PRO A 3 -4.02 2.58 15.12
N ALA A 4 -3.27 2.04 16.06
CA ALA A 4 -2.16 1.13 15.79
C ALA A 4 -2.62 -0.32 15.90
N HIS A 5 -2.26 -1.14 14.90
CA HIS A 5 -2.45 -2.59 14.95
C HIS A 5 -1.55 -3.21 16.03
N ASP A 6 -1.91 -4.38 16.56
CA ASP A 6 -1.15 -5.03 17.64
C ASP A 6 0.30 -5.33 17.25
N TYR A 7 0.56 -5.84 16.04
CA TYR A 7 1.92 -5.90 15.47
C TYR A 7 2.72 -4.59 15.57
N VAL A 8 2.09 -3.43 15.37
CA VAL A 8 2.78 -2.14 15.52
C VAL A 8 3.11 -1.90 16.99
N LYS A 9 2.17 -2.15 17.90
CA LYS A 9 2.39 -2.02 19.35
C LYS A 9 3.52 -2.93 19.84
N GLU A 10 3.58 -4.16 19.36
CA GLU A 10 4.65 -5.12 19.67
C GLU A 10 6.02 -4.61 19.20
N ILE A 11 6.10 -4.07 17.99
CA ILE A 11 7.34 -3.44 17.50
C ILE A 11 7.75 -2.26 18.39
N PHE A 12 6.81 -1.39 18.74
CA PHE A 12 7.10 -0.27 19.66
C PHE A 12 7.59 -0.77 21.02
N ALA A 13 6.96 -1.80 21.59
CA ALA A 13 7.33 -2.39 22.87
C ALA A 13 8.74 -3.00 22.83
N LYS A 14 9.12 -3.67 21.74
CA LYS A 14 10.47 -4.22 21.52
C LYS A 14 11.56 -3.15 21.64
N TYR A 15 11.28 -1.92 21.23
CA TYR A 15 12.20 -0.78 21.32
C TYR A 15 11.95 0.11 22.56
N GLY A 16 11.21 -0.37 23.56
CA GLY A 16 10.91 0.39 24.78
C GLY A 16 10.13 1.70 24.52
N GLY A 17 9.39 1.78 23.42
CA GLY A 17 8.70 2.99 22.96
C GLY A 17 9.56 3.94 22.11
N PHE A 18 10.86 3.69 21.97
CA PHE A 18 11.79 4.55 21.26
C PHE A 18 12.20 3.96 19.91
N ILE A 19 11.38 4.19 18.88
CA ILE A 19 11.71 3.76 17.52
C ILE A 19 12.84 4.64 16.95
N PRO A 20 13.93 4.04 16.43
CA PRO A 20 14.95 4.78 15.71
C PRO A 20 14.36 5.57 14.53
N SER A 21 14.46 6.89 14.58
CA SER A 21 13.85 7.81 13.59
C SER A 21 14.86 8.65 12.81
N GLY A 22 16.16 8.39 12.97
CA GLY A 22 17.24 9.17 12.36
C GLY A 22 17.44 8.96 10.84
N LEU A 23 16.65 8.10 10.20
CA LEU A 23 16.75 7.81 8.77
C LEU A 23 15.87 8.74 7.95
N CYS A 24 16.46 9.43 6.98
CA CYS A 24 15.67 10.12 5.98
C CYS A 24 14.97 9.10 5.04
N ILE A 25 13.90 9.54 4.38
CA ILE A 25 13.04 8.65 3.59
C ILE A 25 13.79 7.99 2.42
N GLN A 26 14.83 8.64 1.89
CA GLN A 26 15.67 8.11 0.83
C GLN A 26 16.46 6.88 1.31
N TYR A 27 17.11 6.97 2.48
CA TYR A 27 17.82 5.83 3.07
C TYR A 27 16.85 4.75 3.56
N PHE A 28 15.72 5.13 4.15
CA PHE A 28 14.66 4.18 4.51
C PHE A 28 14.25 3.32 3.30
N ASN A 29 13.97 3.96 2.16
CA ASN A 29 13.61 3.25 0.94
C ASN A 29 14.77 2.39 0.39
N LYS A 30 16.02 2.83 0.52
CA LYS A 30 17.19 2.02 0.13
C LYS A 30 17.27 0.73 0.93
N TYR A 31 17.15 0.81 2.26
CA TYR A 31 17.15 -0.37 3.14
C TYR A 31 15.93 -1.25 2.90
N LEU A 32 14.75 -0.66 2.70
CA LEU A 32 13.53 -1.41 2.39
C LEU A 32 13.72 -2.29 1.14
N LYS A 33 14.35 -1.76 0.08
CA LYS A 33 14.63 -2.53 -1.14
C LYS A 33 15.57 -3.70 -0.90
N VAL A 34 16.61 -3.51 -0.07
CA VAL A 34 17.54 -4.59 0.31
C VAL A 34 16.80 -5.70 1.05
N ILE A 35 16.01 -5.35 2.06
CA ILE A 35 15.20 -6.32 2.83
C ILE A 35 14.26 -7.09 1.90
N MET A 36 13.56 -6.39 0.99
CA MET A 36 12.61 -7.02 0.07
C MET A 36 13.30 -7.97 -0.93
N LYS A 37 14.54 -7.67 -1.33
CA LYS A 37 15.35 -8.56 -2.15
C LYS A 37 15.77 -9.82 -1.37
N GLU A 38 16.20 -9.65 -0.12
CA GLU A 38 16.65 -10.77 0.74
C GLU A 38 15.53 -11.77 1.03
N ILE A 39 14.28 -11.30 1.18
CA ILE A 39 13.12 -12.19 1.36
C ILE A 39 12.63 -12.82 0.03
N GLY A 40 13.33 -12.61 -1.08
CA GLY A 40 13.05 -13.26 -2.36
C GLY A 40 11.89 -12.65 -3.17
N LEU A 41 11.58 -11.37 -2.97
CA LEU A 41 10.46 -10.71 -3.66
C LEU A 41 10.85 -10.25 -5.08
N ASN A 42 11.18 -11.25 -5.91
CA ASN A 42 11.88 -11.09 -7.19
C ASN A 42 10.97 -11.23 -8.42
N ASP A 43 9.65 -11.15 -8.24
CA ASP A 43 8.69 -11.18 -9.37
C ASP A 43 9.08 -10.13 -10.43
N ILE A 44 9.11 -10.51 -11.70
CA ILE A 44 9.38 -9.58 -12.79
C ILE A 44 8.12 -8.78 -13.11
N ILE A 45 8.24 -7.45 -13.03
CA ILE A 45 7.16 -6.51 -13.29
C ILE A 45 7.53 -5.65 -14.50
N THR A 46 6.69 -5.72 -15.54
CA THR A 46 6.76 -4.85 -16.71
C THR A 46 5.73 -3.74 -16.57
N TYR A 47 6.16 -2.48 -16.70
CA TYR A 47 5.26 -1.33 -16.65
C TYR A 47 5.68 -0.26 -17.66
N SER A 48 4.71 0.52 -18.10
CA SER A 48 4.93 1.62 -19.05
C SER A 48 4.64 2.96 -18.39
N TYR A 49 5.45 3.97 -18.70
CA TYR A 49 5.28 5.35 -18.23
C TYR A 49 5.78 6.34 -19.29
N THR A 50 5.22 7.55 -19.30
CA THR A 50 5.63 8.60 -20.23
C THR A 50 6.78 9.41 -19.63
N LYS A 51 7.88 9.58 -20.37
CA LYS A 51 9.01 10.44 -20.00
C LYS A 51 9.41 11.28 -21.20
N GLY A 52 9.38 12.61 -21.05
CA GLY A 52 9.70 13.54 -22.15
C GLY A 52 8.80 13.35 -23.37
N GLY A 53 7.51 13.08 -23.17
CA GLY A 53 6.54 12.84 -24.25
C GLY A 53 6.61 11.46 -24.92
N LYS A 54 7.60 10.63 -24.59
CA LYS A 54 7.73 9.27 -25.13
C LYS A 54 7.23 8.22 -24.14
N LEU A 55 6.49 7.22 -24.61
CA LEU A 55 6.12 6.06 -23.83
C LEU A 55 7.35 5.15 -23.68
N ILE A 56 7.73 4.87 -22.44
CA ILE A 56 8.84 3.98 -22.09
C ILE A 56 8.27 2.77 -21.37
N THR A 57 8.64 1.58 -21.82
CA THR A 57 8.38 0.32 -21.11
C THR A 57 9.63 -0.10 -20.37
N ALA A 58 9.50 -0.40 -19.08
CA ALA A 58 10.58 -0.87 -18.23
C ALA A 58 10.19 -2.20 -17.59
N THR A 59 11.16 -3.09 -17.49
CA THR A 59 11.05 -4.39 -16.82
C THR A 59 11.98 -4.37 -15.63
N ARG A 60 11.45 -4.63 -14.44
CA ARG A 60 12.17 -4.55 -13.16
C ARG A 60 11.72 -5.66 -12.23
N GLU A 61 12.57 -6.08 -11.32
CA GLU A 61 12.17 -6.94 -10.22
C GLU A 61 11.31 -6.15 -9.24
N LYS A 62 10.31 -6.80 -8.66
CA LYS A 62 9.31 -6.14 -7.80
C LYS A 62 9.94 -5.45 -6.60
N TRP A 63 10.97 -6.03 -5.99
CA TRP A 63 11.72 -5.38 -4.91
C TRP A 63 12.32 -4.02 -5.32
N GLU A 64 12.72 -3.82 -6.58
CA GLU A 64 13.27 -2.55 -7.09
C GLU A 64 12.22 -1.43 -7.07
N LEU A 65 10.93 -1.79 -7.13
CA LEU A 65 9.80 -0.86 -7.23
C LEU A 65 9.17 -0.54 -5.86
N ILE A 66 9.55 -1.26 -4.80
CA ILE A 66 8.99 -1.06 -3.46
C ILE A 66 9.57 0.21 -2.81
N SER A 67 8.69 0.93 -2.12
CA SER A 67 8.99 2.12 -1.31
C SER A 67 7.98 2.25 -0.17
N SER A 68 8.21 3.19 0.74
CA SER A 68 7.25 3.61 1.76
C SER A 68 5.88 3.97 1.18
N HIS A 69 5.84 4.60 0.00
CA HIS A 69 4.59 4.92 -0.68
C HIS A 69 3.86 3.67 -1.15
N THR A 70 4.59 2.65 -1.63
CA THR A 70 4.02 1.34 -1.98
C THR A 70 3.38 0.67 -0.75
N ALA A 71 4.03 0.75 0.42
CA ALA A 71 3.48 0.24 1.68
C ALA A 71 2.17 0.94 2.07
N ARG A 72 2.11 2.28 1.99
CA ARG A 72 0.88 3.04 2.26
C ARG A 72 -0.25 2.70 1.28
N ARG A 73 0.06 2.52 -0.02
CA ARG A 73 -0.92 2.05 -1.03
C ARG A 73 -1.48 0.67 -0.69
N SER A 74 -0.60 -0.27 -0.33
CA SER A 74 -1.00 -1.61 0.07
C SER A 74 -1.90 -1.58 1.32
N ALA A 75 -1.51 -0.80 2.34
CA ALA A 75 -2.32 -0.65 3.55
C ALA A 75 -3.72 -0.07 3.26
N ALA A 76 -3.81 1.00 2.46
CA ALA A 76 -5.08 1.60 2.08
C ALA A 76 -5.99 0.64 1.30
N THR A 77 -5.40 -0.10 0.36
CA THR A 77 -6.12 -1.08 -0.47
C THR A 77 -6.64 -2.23 0.38
N ASN A 78 -5.81 -2.78 1.27
CA ASN A 78 -6.22 -3.86 2.15
C ASN A 78 -7.32 -3.43 3.12
N MET A 79 -7.23 -2.23 3.72
CA MET A 79 -8.30 -1.68 4.57
C MET A 79 -9.62 -1.60 3.80
N TYR A 80 -9.59 -1.13 2.56
CA TYR A 80 -10.77 -1.03 1.70
C TYR A 80 -11.34 -2.42 1.38
N LEU A 81 -10.50 -3.36 0.97
CA LEU A 81 -10.90 -4.72 0.63
C LEU A 81 -11.46 -5.53 1.80
N THR A 82 -11.16 -5.15 3.06
CA THR A 82 -11.79 -5.80 4.21
C THR A 82 -13.31 -5.60 4.26
N GLY A 83 -13.84 -4.54 3.62
CA GLY A 83 -15.25 -4.16 3.68
C GLY A 83 -15.73 -3.68 5.06
N ARG A 84 -14.84 -3.62 6.07
CA ARG A 84 -15.22 -3.29 7.46
C ARG A 84 -15.26 -1.80 7.74
N MET A 85 -14.52 -1.01 6.97
CA MET A 85 -14.39 0.44 7.15
C MET A 85 -15.06 1.17 6.00
N LYS A 86 -15.71 2.29 6.30
CA LYS A 86 -16.27 3.17 5.28
C LYS A 86 -15.15 3.88 4.54
N THR A 87 -15.35 4.15 3.25
CA THR A 87 -14.39 4.87 2.39
C THR A 87 -13.86 6.14 3.05
N PHE A 88 -14.74 6.96 3.65
CA PHE A 88 -14.36 8.22 4.29
C PHE A 88 -13.42 8.02 5.50
N GLU A 89 -13.56 6.91 6.23
CA GLU A 89 -12.73 6.60 7.40
C GLU A 89 -11.32 6.26 6.95
N ILE A 90 -11.21 5.42 5.91
CA ILE A 90 -9.92 5.05 5.32
C ILE A 90 -9.25 6.29 4.71
N MET A 91 -10.00 7.16 4.03
CA MET A 91 -9.48 8.43 3.52
C MET A 91 -8.93 9.33 4.63
N LYS A 92 -9.65 9.44 5.77
CA LYS A 92 -9.20 10.22 6.92
C LYS A 92 -7.93 9.63 7.54
N LEU A 93 -7.83 8.31 7.65
CA LEU A 93 -6.64 7.60 8.14
C LEU A 93 -5.44 7.78 7.20
N THR A 94 -5.71 7.70 5.90
CA THR A 94 -4.68 7.77 4.87
C THR A 94 -4.41 9.20 4.41
N GLY A 95 -5.08 10.23 4.93
CA GLY A 95 -4.83 11.63 4.59
C GLY A 95 -5.24 12.05 3.18
N HIS A 96 -6.25 11.41 2.57
CA HIS A 96 -6.79 11.80 1.27
C HIS A 96 -7.94 12.81 1.44
N ARG A 97 -7.89 13.92 0.67
CA ARG A 97 -8.92 14.97 0.71
C ARG A 97 -10.09 14.73 -0.24
N SER A 98 -9.84 14.07 -1.38
CA SER A 98 -10.86 13.80 -2.39
C SER A 98 -10.95 12.31 -2.69
N GLU A 99 -12.17 11.84 -2.94
CA GLU A 99 -12.44 10.45 -3.30
C GLU A 99 -11.74 10.08 -4.61
N GLN A 100 -11.72 11.01 -5.58
CA GLN A 100 -11.07 10.77 -6.87
C GLN A 100 -9.56 10.47 -6.72
N ASN A 101 -8.88 11.12 -5.77
CA ASN A 101 -7.47 10.82 -5.48
C ASN A 101 -7.33 9.50 -4.73
N PHE A 102 -8.25 9.18 -3.83
CA PHE A 102 -8.27 7.92 -3.09
C PHE A 102 -8.52 6.70 -4.00
N PHE A 103 -9.48 6.76 -4.91
CA PHE A 103 -9.76 5.64 -5.83
C PHE A 103 -8.62 5.42 -6.84
N ARG A 104 -7.95 6.49 -7.29
CA ARG A 104 -6.69 6.38 -8.06
C ARG A 104 -5.56 5.71 -7.24
N TYR A 105 -5.61 5.82 -5.92
CA TYR A 105 -4.61 5.28 -5.00
C TYR A 105 -4.74 3.77 -4.79
N ILE A 106 -5.96 3.26 -4.58
CA ILE A 106 -6.21 1.85 -4.22
C ILE A 106 -6.28 0.89 -5.43
N ARG A 107 -6.40 1.41 -6.67
CA ARG A 107 -6.31 0.63 -7.92
C ARG A 107 -7.05 -0.72 -7.91
N LEU A 108 -8.32 -0.71 -7.50
CA LEU A 108 -9.15 -1.92 -7.49
C LEU A 108 -9.36 -2.45 -8.91
N THR A 109 -9.30 -3.77 -9.05
CA THR A 109 -9.70 -4.43 -10.29
C THR A 109 -11.22 -4.65 -10.34
N GLY A 110 -11.74 -4.94 -11.54
CA GLY A 110 -13.14 -5.33 -11.71
C GLY A 110 -13.48 -6.58 -10.89
N ASP A 111 -12.56 -7.55 -10.85
CA ASP A 111 -12.71 -8.78 -10.06
C ASP A 111 -12.76 -8.51 -8.56
N ASP A 112 -11.91 -7.61 -8.05
CA ASP A 112 -11.92 -7.23 -6.64
C ASP A 112 -13.26 -6.59 -6.25
N THR A 113 -13.81 -5.78 -7.15
CA THR A 113 -15.11 -5.13 -6.97
C THR A 113 -16.23 -6.16 -6.98
N ALA A 114 -16.24 -7.08 -7.95
CA ALA A 114 -17.23 -8.14 -8.07
C ALA A 114 -17.23 -9.06 -6.85
N ARG A 115 -16.06 -9.47 -6.34
CA ARG A 115 -15.95 -10.28 -5.11
C ARG A 115 -16.56 -9.57 -3.91
N ASN A 116 -16.27 -8.29 -3.74
CA ASN A 116 -16.79 -7.51 -2.62
C ASN A 116 -18.32 -7.40 -2.68
N ILE A 117 -18.87 -7.10 -3.85
CA ILE A 117 -20.33 -6.97 -4.08
C ILE A 117 -21.04 -8.32 -3.89
N SER A 118 -20.50 -9.41 -4.41
CA SER A 118 -21.08 -10.76 -4.26
C SER A 118 -21.17 -11.25 -2.81
N GLY A 119 -20.38 -10.65 -1.92
CA GLY A 119 -20.37 -10.92 -0.49
C GLY A 119 -21.59 -10.36 0.26
N ASP A 120 -22.26 -9.37 -0.32
CA ASP A 120 -23.33 -8.63 0.33
C ASP A 120 -24.62 -9.46 0.42
N MET A 121 -25.35 -9.32 1.54
CA MET A 121 -26.64 -9.98 1.73
C MET A 121 -27.66 -9.59 0.68
N PHE A 122 -27.56 -8.40 0.09
CA PHE A 122 -28.42 -7.95 -1.00
C PHE A 122 -28.39 -8.89 -2.21
N PHE A 123 -27.24 -9.50 -2.51
CA PHE A 123 -27.08 -10.42 -3.65
C PHE A 123 -27.19 -11.90 -3.25
N ARG A 124 -27.42 -12.18 -1.97
CA ARG A 124 -27.64 -13.53 -1.43
C ARG A 124 -29.14 -13.73 -1.19
N LYS A 125 -29.60 -14.96 -1.39
CA LYS A 125 -31.01 -15.34 -1.23
C LYS A 125 -31.46 -15.30 0.23
#